data_AF-A0A952V8W3-F1
#
_entry.id   AF-A0A952V8W3-F1
#
_cell.length_a   1.000
_cell.length_b   1.000
_cell.length_c   1.000
_cell.angle_alpha   90.00
_cell.angle_beta   90.00
_cell.angle_gamma   90.00
#
_symmetry.space_group_name_H-M   'P 1'
#
loop_
_entity.id
_entity.type
_entity.pdbx_description
1 polymer ?
#
loop_
_entity_poly.entity_id
_entity_poly.type
_entity_poly.pdbx_seq_one_letter_code
_entity_poly.pdbx_strand_id
1 'polypeptide(L)'
;MTIEFDSEGLKIIDDGRTAVVAWDSVDSVFVYKEDLVIVDRIVTLFKLDGDREFSIDEEMEGWKALVDALPMYLPNCRDFADWFMEVAFPAFEPKPALIFKRLRPDQVN
;
A
#
# COMPACT_ATOMS: atom_id res chain seq x y z
N MET A 1 13.33 -0.59 9.05
CA MET A 1 12.52 -1.49 8.21
C MET A 1 12.70 -1.05 6.76
N THR A 2 13.02 -1.98 5.87
CA THR A 2 13.34 -1.70 4.46
C THR A 2 12.41 -2.51 3.55
N ILE A 3 12.01 -1.89 2.45
CA ILE A 3 11.12 -2.44 1.44
C ILE A 3 11.91 -2.70 0.16
N GLU A 4 11.88 -3.94 -0.30
CA GLU A 4 12.40 -4.38 -1.60
C GLU A 4 11.25 -4.95 -2.42
N PHE A 5 11.29 -4.83 -3.74
CA PHE A 5 10.26 -5.40 -4.61
C PHE A 5 10.80 -5.66 -6.02
N ASP A 6 10.20 -6.65 -6.68
CA ASP A 6 10.54 -7.08 -8.03
C ASP A 6 9.31 -7.59 -8.78
N SER A 7 9.50 -8.32 -9.88
CA SER A 7 8.41 -8.89 -10.68
C SER A 7 7.60 -9.98 -9.97
N GLU A 8 8.14 -10.64 -8.94
CA GLU A 8 7.46 -11.71 -8.21
C GLU A 8 6.64 -11.17 -7.04
N GLY A 9 7.15 -10.15 -6.35
CA GLY A 9 6.44 -9.61 -5.20
C GLY A 9 7.14 -8.51 -4.43
N LEU A 10 6.64 -8.33 -3.21
CA LEU A 10 7.14 -7.44 -2.19
C LEU A 10 7.91 -8.23 -1.14
N LYS A 11 8.99 -7.65 -0.64
CA LYS A 11 9.75 -8.14 0.50
C LYS A 11 9.92 -7.03 1.54
N ILE A 12 9.59 -7.35 2.79
CA ILE A 12 9.69 -6.44 3.92
C ILE A 12 10.73 -6.99 4.88
N ILE A 13 11.75 -6.19 5.18
CA ILE A 13 12.91 -6.58 5.98
C ILE A 13 12.90 -5.78 7.28
N ASP A 14 12.86 -6.47 8.41
CA ASP A 14 12.87 -5.88 9.75
C ASP A 14 13.70 -6.72 10.72
N ASP A 15 14.80 -6.14 11.22
CA ASP A 15 15.72 -6.74 12.22
C ASP A 15 15.92 -8.27 12.11
N GLY A 16 16.39 -8.71 10.93
CA GLY A 16 16.68 -10.14 10.65
C GLY A 16 15.45 -11.00 10.29
N ARG A 17 14.24 -10.43 10.32
CA ARG A 17 13.02 -11.04 9.80
C ARG A 17 12.75 -10.54 8.39
N THR A 18 12.16 -11.43 7.59
CA THR A 18 11.76 -11.12 6.23
C THR A 18 10.37 -11.68 5.99
N ALA A 19 9.46 -10.82 5.55
CA ALA A 19 8.17 -11.22 5.02
C ALA A 19 8.19 -11.07 3.49
N VAL A 20 7.69 -12.07 2.77
CA VAL A 20 7.56 -12.05 1.32
C VAL A 20 6.09 -12.18 0.96
N VAL A 21 5.63 -11.34 0.03
CA VAL A 21 4.25 -11.25 -0.42
C VAL A 21 4.25 -11.26 -1.94
N ALA A 22 3.65 -12.28 -2.55
CA ALA A 22 3.47 -12.32 -3.99
C ALA A 22 2.47 -11.26 -4.44
N TRP A 23 2.68 -10.64 -5.60
CA TRP A 23 1.72 -9.66 -6.12
C TRP A 23 0.33 -10.25 -6.31
N ASP A 24 0.24 -11.53 -6.69
CA ASP A 24 -1.02 -12.21 -6.95
C ASP A 24 -1.90 -12.44 -5.71
N SER A 25 -1.31 -12.44 -4.51
CA SER A 25 -2.09 -12.58 -3.28
C SER A 25 -2.71 -11.26 -2.81
N VAL A 26 -2.30 -10.11 -3.36
CA VAL A 26 -2.83 -8.79 -2.97
C VAL A 26 -4.26 -8.65 -3.46
N ASP A 27 -5.23 -8.59 -2.55
CA ASP A 27 -6.64 -8.40 -2.84
C ASP A 27 -7.01 -6.92 -2.97
N SER A 28 -6.53 -6.08 -2.06
CA SER A 28 -6.77 -4.63 -2.11
C SER A 28 -5.66 -3.84 -1.42
N VAL A 29 -5.48 -2.60 -1.86
CA VAL A 29 -4.55 -1.65 -1.25
C VAL A 29 -5.29 -0.38 -0.87
N PHE A 30 -5.16 0.00 0.39
CA PHE A 30 -5.67 1.25 0.94
C PHE A 30 -4.51 2.15 1.32
N VAL A 31 -4.68 3.44 1.14
CA VAL A 31 -3.79 4.46 1.67
C VAL A 31 -4.58 5.40 2.55
N TYR A 32 -4.05 5.73 3.71
CA TYR A 32 -4.69 6.64 4.65
C TYR A 32 -3.65 7.39 5.45
N LYS A 33 -4.13 8.45 6.07
CA LYS A 33 -3.35 9.29 6.97
C LYS A 33 -3.63 8.88 8.40
N GLU A 34 -2.59 8.53 9.14
CA GLU A 34 -2.62 8.23 10.56
C GLU A 34 -2.19 9.47 11.34
N ASP A 35 -3.04 9.90 12.27
CA ASP A 35 -2.80 11.06 13.12
C ASP A 35 -1.97 10.64 14.35
N LEU A 36 -0.74 11.14 14.45
CA LEU A 36 0.18 10.93 15.57
C LEU A 36 0.26 12.17 16.49
N VAL A 37 -0.88 12.84 16.71
CA VAL A 37 -1.09 14.00 17.61
C VAL A 37 -0.42 15.30 17.17
N ILE A 38 0.86 15.24 16.79
CA ILE A 38 1.67 16.40 16.38
C ILE A 38 2.20 16.29 14.95
N VAL A 39 2.24 15.07 14.41
CA VAL A 39 2.65 14.76 13.05
C VAL A 39 1.63 13.83 12.45
N ASP A 40 1.55 13.83 11.13
CA ASP A 40 0.78 12.86 10.40
C ASP A 40 1.72 11.88 9.71
N ARG A 41 1.27 10.64 9.53
CA ARG A 41 1.98 9.61 8.79
C ARG A 41 1.08 9.00 7.72
N ILE A 42 1.57 8.89 6.49
CA ILE A 42 0.87 8.16 5.44
C ILE A 42 1.17 6.67 5.57
N VAL A 43 0.10 5.89 5.66
CA VAL A 43 0.13 4.44 5.78
C VAL A 43 -0.47 3.80 4.52
N THR A 44 0.21 2.80 4.00
CA THR A 44 -0.28 1.91 2.92
C THR A 44 -0.60 0.55 3.52
N LEU A 45 -1.87 0.17 3.50
CA LEU A 45 -2.38 -1.10 3.98
C LEU A 45 -2.65 -2.03 2.80
N PHE A 46 -1.98 -3.17 2.80
CA PHE A 46 -2.21 -4.27 1.86
C PHE A 46 -3.09 -5.32 2.52
N LYS A 47 -4.22 -5.62 1.89
CA LYS A 47 -5.05 -6.78 2.24
C LYS A 47 -4.76 -7.89 1.25
N LEU A 48 -4.48 -9.07 1.78
CA LEU A 48 -4.17 -10.27 1.04
C LEU A 48 -5.36 -11.22 1.01
N ASP A 49 -5.22 -12.30 0.26
CA ASP A 49 -6.09 -13.45 0.39
C ASP A 49 -6.07 -14.06 1.81
N GLY A 50 -7.25 -14.53 2.26
CA GLY A 50 -7.40 -15.26 3.51
C GLY A 50 -7.23 -14.41 4.78
N ASP A 51 -7.80 -13.20 4.80
CA ASP A 51 -7.85 -12.28 5.96
C ASP A 51 -6.48 -11.81 6.50
N ARG A 52 -5.41 -12.02 5.74
CA ARG A 52 -4.08 -11.48 6.08
C ARG A 52 -3.98 -10.05 5.61
N GLU A 53 -3.38 -9.20 6.42
CA GLU A 53 -3.07 -7.83 6.05
C GLU A 53 -1.73 -7.39 6.66
N PHE A 54 -1.09 -6.43 6.01
CA PHE A 54 0.09 -5.77 6.55
C PHE A 54 0.11 -4.31 6.10
N SER A 55 0.68 -3.47 6.94
CA SER A 55 0.86 -2.05 6.66
C SER A 55 2.32 -1.69 6.56
N ILE A 56 2.62 -0.76 5.67
CA ILE A 56 3.89 -0.04 5.58
C ILE A 56 3.60 1.45 5.63
N ASP A 57 4.59 2.26 5.92
CA ASP A 57 4.43 3.71 6.02
C ASP A 57 5.53 4.48 5.30
N GLU A 58 5.31 5.78 5.13
CA GLU A 58 6.20 6.67 4.37
C GLU A 58 7.60 6.86 4.98
N GLU A 59 7.81 6.46 6.24
CA GLU A 59 9.13 6.51 6.88
C GLU A 59 9.99 5.28 6.55
N MET A 60 9.38 4.22 6.00
CA MET A 60 10.10 3.01 5.61
C MET A 60 10.93 3.25 4.34
N GLU A 61 12.20 2.84 4.37
CA GLU A 61 13.08 2.91 3.21
C GLU A 61 12.51 2.07 2.06
N GLY A 62 12.37 2.67 0.88
CA GLY A 62 11.78 2.02 -0.30
C GLY A 62 10.27 2.23 -0.46
N TRP A 63 9.57 2.81 0.53
CA TRP A 63 8.12 3.06 0.45
C TRP A 63 7.74 3.90 -0.77
N LYS A 64 8.41 5.04 -0.99
CA LYS A 64 8.10 5.93 -2.11
C LYS A 64 8.28 5.24 -3.46
N ALA A 65 9.39 4.51 -3.61
CA ALA A 65 9.68 3.76 -4.83
C ALA A 65 8.64 2.66 -5.09
N LEU A 66 8.18 1.98 -4.02
CA LEU A 66 7.14 0.98 -4.11
C LEU A 66 5.81 1.60 -4.55
N VAL A 67 5.32 2.64 -3.87
CA VAL A 67 4.00 3.21 -4.19
C VAL A 67 3.93 3.83 -5.57
N ASP A 68 5.05 4.35 -6.09
CA ASP A 68 5.17 4.78 -7.49
C ASP A 68 5.13 3.62 -8.48
N ALA A 69 5.64 2.45 -8.09
CA ALA A 69 5.71 1.26 -8.94
C ALA A 69 4.46 0.36 -8.84
N LEU A 70 3.56 0.57 -7.86
CA LEU A 70 2.36 -0.26 -7.69
C LEU A 70 1.52 -0.41 -8.97
N PRO A 71 1.28 0.64 -9.79
CA PRO A 71 0.55 0.50 -11.05
C PRO A 71 1.19 -0.45 -12.07
N MET A 72 2.51 -0.68 -11.98
CA MET A 72 3.22 -1.64 -12.84
C MET A 72 2.93 -3.09 -12.45
N TYR A 73 2.75 -3.37 -11.17
CA TYR A 73 2.56 -4.74 -10.65
C TYR A 73 1.10 -5.07 -10.34
N LEU A 74 0.27 -4.05 -10.08
CA LEU A 74 -1.14 -4.17 -9.75
C LEU A 74 -1.97 -3.37 -10.77
N PRO A 75 -2.41 -4.00 -11.88
CA PRO A 75 -3.21 -3.33 -12.88
C PRO A 75 -4.48 -2.72 -12.29
N ASN A 76 -4.81 -1.48 -12.68
CA ASN A 76 -5.87 -0.64 -12.10
C ASN A 76 -5.56 -0.07 -10.71
N CYS A 77 -4.31 -0.16 -10.23
CA CYS A 77 -3.88 0.65 -9.11
C CYS A 77 -3.81 2.13 -9.54
N ARG A 78 -4.33 3.03 -8.70
CA ARG A 78 -4.21 4.48 -8.91
C ARG A 78 -2.75 4.92 -8.83
N ASP A 79 -2.36 5.88 -9.66
CA ASP A 79 -1.03 6.47 -9.64
C ASP A 79 -0.80 7.29 -8.37
N PHE A 80 0.45 7.35 -7.90
CA PHE A 80 0.84 8.13 -6.71
C PHE A 80 0.34 9.57 -6.77
N ALA A 81 0.50 10.23 -7.92
CA ALA A 81 0.08 11.62 -8.11
C ALA A 81 -1.43 11.83 -7.93
N ASP A 82 -2.24 10.81 -8.23
CA ASP A 82 -3.70 10.92 -8.17
C ASP A 82 -4.24 10.84 -6.75
N TRP A 83 -3.69 9.95 -5.92
CA TRP A 83 -4.22 9.73 -4.57
C TRP A 83 -3.46 10.50 -3.49
N PHE A 84 -2.19 10.86 -3.70
CA PHE A 84 -1.36 11.45 -2.64
C PHE A 84 -1.95 12.76 -2.12
N MET A 85 -2.38 13.65 -3.01
CA MET A 85 -2.98 14.93 -2.61
C MET A 85 -4.31 14.75 -1.88
N GLU A 86 -5.10 13.72 -2.25
CA GLU A 86 -6.38 13.42 -1.60
C GLU A 86 -6.20 12.90 -0.17
N VAL A 87 -5.12 12.17 0.09
CA VAL A 87 -4.85 11.58 1.41
C VAL A 87 -4.02 12.51 2.29
N ALA A 88 -3.08 13.25 1.73
CA ALA A 88 -2.23 14.16 2.49
C ALA A 88 -2.98 15.41 2.99
N PHE A 89 -4.09 15.80 2.33
CA PHE A 89 -4.83 17.03 2.62
C PHE A 89 -6.35 16.86 2.68
N PRO A 90 -7.05 17.54 3.62
CA PRO A 90 -6.52 18.41 4.67
C PRO A 90 -5.83 17.61 5.81
N ALA A 91 -5.05 18.29 6.65
CA ALA A 91 -4.41 17.66 7.80
C ALA A 91 -5.45 17.20 8.85
N PHE A 92 -5.11 16.14 9.60
CA PHE A 92 -5.91 15.60 10.72
C PHE A 92 -7.30 15.06 10.37
N GLU A 93 -7.55 14.66 9.13
CA GLU A 93 -8.79 13.99 8.71
C GLU A 93 -8.46 12.65 8.02
N PRO A 94 -8.59 11.50 8.72
CA PRO A 94 -8.31 10.19 8.13
C PRO A 94 -9.30 9.90 6.99
N LYS A 95 -8.83 10.02 5.75
CA LYS A 95 -9.56 9.60 4.55
C LYS A 95 -8.88 8.38 3.95
N PRO A 96 -9.37 7.16 4.24
CA PRO A 96 -8.89 5.99 3.55
C PRO A 96 -9.30 6.06 2.08
N ALA A 97 -8.31 6.07 1.20
CA ALA A 97 -8.47 5.93 -0.23
C ALA A 97 -8.17 4.47 -0.62
N LEU A 98 -9.15 3.84 -1.29
CA LEU A 98 -8.90 2.58 -1.98
C LEU A 98 -8.17 2.89 -3.28
N ILE A 99 -6.91 2.45 -3.39
CA ILE A 99 -6.09 2.70 -4.59
C ILE A 99 -5.99 1.49 -5.49
N PHE A 100 -6.28 0.28 -4.97
CA PHE A 100 -6.34 -0.93 -5.78
C PHE A 100 -7.36 -1.90 -5.21
N LYS A 101 -8.13 -2.54 -6.09
CA LYS A 101 -8.96 -3.70 -5.78
C LYS A 101 -8.81 -4.71 -6.90
N ARG A 102 -8.47 -5.95 -6.56
CA ARG A 102 -8.42 -7.05 -7.53
C ARG A 102 -9.83 -7.36 -8.01
N LEU A 103 -10.03 -7.23 -9.31
CA LEU A 103 -11.25 -7.69 -9.97
C LEU A 103 -11.20 -9.20 -10.04
N ARG A 104 -12.04 -9.88 -9.28
CA ARG A 104 -12.24 -11.32 -9.42
C ARG A 104 -13.37 -11.57 -10.43
N PRO A 105 -13.32 -12.65 -11.22
CA PRO A 105 -14.31 -12.93 -12.27
C PRO A 105 -15.76 -12.99 -11.75
N ASP A 106 -15.95 -13.31 -10.47
CA ASP A 106 -17.26 -13.37 -9.78
C ASP A 106 -17.85 -12.01 -9.42
N GLN A 107 -17.12 -10.91 -9.64
CA GLN A 107 -17.54 -9.53 -9.29
C GLN A 107 -17.80 -8.65 -10.52
N VAL A 108 -17.74 -9.21 -11.73
CA VAL A 108 -18.09 -8.50 -12.97
C VAL A 108 -19.51 -8.91 -13.34
N ASN A 109 -20.47 -8.03 -13.07
CA ASN A 109 -21.88 -8.20 -13.42
C ASN A 109 -22.17 -7.54 -14.78
#